data_AF-A0A0T6ZQ97-F1
#
_entry.id   AF-A0A0T6ZQ97-F1
#
_cell.length_a   1.000
_cell.length_b   1.000
_cell.length_c   1.000
_cell.angle_alpha   90.00
_cell.angle_beta   90.00
_cell.angle_gamma   90.00
#
_symmetry.space_group_name_H-M   'P 1'
#
loop_
_entity.id
_entity.type
_entity.pdbx_description
1 polymer ?
#
loop_
_entity_poly.entity_id
_entity_poly.type
_entity_poly.pdbx_seq_one_letter_code
_entity_poly.pdbx_strand_id
1 'polypeptide(L)' 'MALLPMILGGCAATLPAEVSGLSDPTDGTSGIRSLQYRSPVVGYTHREPIGPKPWGPLNDAQSPKKGDAS' A
#
# COMPACT_ATOMS: atom_id res chain seq x y z
N MET A 1 25.16 30.99 22.33
CA MET A 1 24.75 30.74 20.93
C MET A 1 24.81 29.24 20.68
N ALA A 2 23.73 28.50 20.92
CA ALA A 2 23.68 27.05 20.73
C ALA A 2 22.59 26.74 19.69
N LEU A 3 23.00 26.66 18.42
CA LEU A 3 22.13 26.30 17.28
C LEU A 3 22.38 24.86 16.78
N LEU A 4 23.17 24.08 17.52
CA LEU A 4 23.67 22.79 17.05
C LEU A 4 22.62 21.68 16.80
N PRO A 5 21.46 21.57 17.51
CA PRO A 5 20.56 20.43 17.29
C PRO A 5 19.72 20.57 16.01
N MET A 6 19.66 21.76 15.40
CA MET A 6 18.89 21.99 14.18
C MET A 6 19.58 21.47 12.92
N ILE A 7 20.89 21.17 12.98
CA ILE A 7 21.66 20.72 11.81
C ILE A 7 21.62 19.18 11.66
N LEU A 8 21.26 18.44 12.72
CA LEU A 8 21.17 16.97 12.69
C LEU A 8 19.81 16.46 12.18
N GLY A 9 18.83 17.33 11.94
CA GLY A 9 17.59 17.01 11.24
C GLY A 9 17.78 16.93 9.71
N GLY A 10 18.90 16.36 9.27
CA GLY A 10 19.16 16.13 7.85
C GLY A 10 18.11 15.18 7.31
N CYS A 11 17.32 15.66 6.35
CA CYS A 11 16.27 14.94 5.65
C CYS A 11 16.76 13.52 5.27
N ALA A 12 16.33 12.50 6.02
CA ALA A 12 16.49 11.12 5.58
C ALA A 12 15.52 10.94 4.42
N ALA A 13 15.97 11.26 3.22
CA ALA A 13 15.25 10.96 2.00
C ALA A 13 15.19 9.42 1.89
N THR A 14 14.11 8.84 2.41
CA THR A 14 13.73 7.47 2.07
C THR A 14 13.26 7.53 0.62
N LEU A 15 14.22 7.52 -0.31
CA LEU A 15 13.92 7.30 -1.71
C LEU A 15 13.12 5.99 -1.76
N PRO A 16 11.93 5.98 -2.39
CA PRO A 16 11.23 4.73 -2.64
C PRO A 16 12.23 3.77 -3.28
N ALA A 17 12.22 2.50 -2.85
CA ALA A 17 13.03 1.49 -3.52
C ALA A 17 12.85 1.65 -5.03
N GLU A 18 13.95 1.80 -5.76
CA GLU A 18 13.95 1.92 -7.22
C GLU A 18 12.95 0.90 -7.77
N VAL A 19 11.83 1.39 -8.30
CA VAL A 19 10.85 0.57 -9.01
C VAL A 19 11.40 0.32 -10.42
N SER A 20 12.65 -0.12 -10.49
CA SER A 20 13.33 -0.56 -11.72
C SER A 20 12.91 -2.00 -12.01
N GLY A 21 11.59 -2.21 -12.07
CA GLY A 21 10.98 -3.48 -12.45
C GLY A 21 10.59 -3.52 -13.92
N LEU A 22 10.58 -2.38 -14.61
CA LEU A 22 10.20 -2.28 -16.00
C LEU A 22 11.41 -1.86 -16.83
N SER A 23 11.82 -2.72 -17.75
CA SER A 23 12.83 -2.42 -18.76
C SER A 23 12.46 -1.13 -19.48
N ASP A 24 13.46 -0.29 -19.78
CA ASP A 24 13.29 0.92 -20.58
C ASP A 24 12.67 0.53 -21.93
N PRO A 25 11.50 1.09 -22.32
CA PRO A 25 10.85 0.76 -23.58
C PRO A 25 11.67 1.16 -24.82
N THR A 26 12.70 2.00 -24.66
CA THR A 26 13.62 2.42 -25.72
C THR A 26 14.89 1.58 -25.79
N ASP A 27 15.12 0.68 -24.83
CA ASP A 27 16.24 -0.26 -24.86
C ASP A 27 16.02 -1.31 -25.95
N GLY A 28 16.76 -1.19 -27.05
CA GLY A 28 16.71 -2.14 -28.17
C GLY A 28 17.21 -3.56 -27.84
N THR A 29 17.83 -3.76 -26.67
CA THR A 29 18.19 -5.08 -26.13
C THR A 29 17.07 -5.69 -25.29
N SER A 30 16.03 -4.92 -24.95
CA SER A 30 14.84 -5.44 -24.29
C SER A 30 14.09 -6.38 -25.24
N GLY A 31 14.18 -7.67 -24.97
CA GLY A 31 13.51 -8.68 -25.78
C GLY A 31 11.98 -8.57 -25.67
N ILE A 32 11.27 -8.76 -26.79
CA ILE A 32 9.81 -8.90 -26.77
C ILE A 32 9.48 -10.21 -26.05
N ARG A 33 9.06 -10.12 -24.79
CA ARG A 33 8.59 -11.31 -24.06
C ARG A 33 7.25 -11.73 -24.66
N SER A 34 7.18 -12.97 -25.15
CA SER A 34 5.89 -13.58 -25.46
C SER A 34 5.10 -13.73 -24.16
N LEU A 35 4.13 -12.84 -23.95
CA LEU A 35 3.18 -12.93 -22.86
C LEU A 35 2.02 -13.79 -23.34
N GLN A 36 1.83 -14.93 -22.69
CA GLN A 36 0.65 -15.75 -22.89
C GLN A 36 -0.54 -15.06 -22.23
N TYR A 37 -1.64 -14.88 -22.97
CA TYR A 37 -2.88 -14.38 -22.40
C TYR A 37 -3.34 -15.32 -21.28
N ARG A 38 -3.51 -14.77 -20.07
CA ARG A 38 -4.15 -15.45 -18.95
C ARG A 38 -5.51 -14.79 -18.73
N SER A 39 -6.57 -15.57 -18.86
CA SER A 39 -7.91 -15.07 -18.63
C SER A 39 -8.06 -14.65 -17.16
N PRO A 40 -8.53 -13.42 -16.88
CA PRO A 40 -8.69 -12.91 -15.52
C PRO A 40 -9.84 -13.61 -14.76
N VAL A 41 -10.67 -14.37 -15.46
CA VAL A 41 -11.82 -15.09 -14.89
C VAL A 41 -11.55 -16.58 -14.72
N VAL A 42 -10.35 -17.07 -15.02
CA VAL A 42 -9.98 -18.47 -14.74
C VAL A 42 -10.08 -18.72 -13.23
N GLY A 43 -10.88 -19.72 -12.85
CA GLY A 43 -11.12 -20.06 -11.45
C GLY A 43 -12.03 -19.08 -10.71
N TYR A 44 -12.71 -18.17 -11.41
CA TYR A 44 -13.64 -17.25 -10.77
C TYR A 44 -14.78 -18.02 -10.09
N THR A 45 -14.92 -17.80 -8.79
CA THR A 45 -16.09 -18.22 -8.02
C THR A 45 -16.89 -16.97 -7.69
N HIS A 46 -18.15 -16.95 -8.11
CA HIS A 46 -19.03 -15.83 -7.85
C HIS A 46 -19.24 -15.65 -6.34
N ARG A 47 -19.10 -14.40 -5.87
CA ARG A 47 -19.38 -14.00 -4.49
C ARG A 47 -20.18 -12.72 -4.54
N GLU A 48 -21.31 -12.72 -3.85
CA GLU A 48 -22.10 -11.52 -3.65
C GLU A 48 -21.87 -11.01 -2.22
N PRO A 49 -21.93 -9.69 -1.99
CA PRO A 49 -22.02 -9.16 -0.65
C PRO A 49 -23.25 -9.76 0.03
N ILE A 50 -23.06 -10.51 1.11
CA ILE A 50 -24.14 -11.05 1.94
C ILE A 50 -24.85 -9.95 2.78
N GLY A 51 -24.76 -8.69 2.35
CA GLY A 51 -25.12 -7.50 3.10
C GLY A 51 -23.98 -6.97 4.00
N PRO A 52 -24.09 -5.73 4.49
CA PRO A 52 -23.18 -5.25 5.52
C PRO A 52 -23.39 -6.07 6.79
N LYS A 53 -22.29 -6.59 7.36
CA LYS A 53 -22.34 -7.10 8.73
C LYS A 53 -22.75 -5.95 9.66
N PRO A 54 -23.52 -6.21 10.74
CA PRO A 54 -23.79 -5.20 11.75
C PRO A 54 -22.46 -4.62 12.25
N TRP A 55 -22.24 -3.32 12.01
CA TRP A 55 -20.98 -2.66 12.32
C TRP A 55 -20.90 -2.21 13.79
N GLY A 56 -22.04 -2.08 14.47
CA GLY A 56 -22.16 -1.67 15.87
C GLY A 56 -21.25 -2.49 16.81
N PRO A 57 -21.33 -3.83 16.83
CA PRO A 57 -20.46 -4.66 17.67
C PRO A 57 -18.96 -4.46 17.40
N LEU A 58 -18.56 -4.17 16.15
CA LEU A 58 -17.17 -3.89 15.80
C LEU A 58 -16.73 -2.53 16.32
N ASN A 59 -17.62 -1.52 16.24
CA ASN A 59 -17.36 -0.19 16.76
C ASN A 59 -17.32 -0.16 18.29
N ASP A 60 -18.18 -0.91 18.96
CA ASP A 60 -18.18 -1.02 20.43
C ASP A 60 -16.90 -1.71 20.92
N ALA A 61 -16.42 -2.73 20.20
CA ALA A 61 -15.17 -3.41 20.50
C ALA A 61 -13.92 -2.53 20.31
N GLN A 62 -13.98 -1.56 19.38
CA GLN A 62 -12.89 -0.62 19.10
C GLN A 62 -13.02 0.71 19.83
N SER A 63 -14.17 0.96 20.47
CA SER A 63 -14.39 2.19 21.21
C SER A 63 -13.44 2.25 22.41
N PRO A 64 -12.76 3.39 22.63
CA PRO A 64 -12.07 3.62 23.89
C PRO A 64 -13.06 3.41 25.04
N LYS A 65 -12.61 2.79 26.14
CA LYS A 65 -13.41 2.75 27.37
C LYS A 65 -13.81 4.19 27.69
N LYS A 66 -15.10 4.47 27.87
CA LYS A 66 -15.56 5.81 28.25
C LYS A 66 -14.82 6.24 29.53
N GLY A 67 -14.08 7.34 29.46
CA GLY A 67 -13.13 7.82 30.47
C GLY A 67 -11.71 7.40 30.07
N ASP A 68 -10.87 8.26 29.50
CA ASP A 68 -10.45 9.53 30.07
C ASP A 68 -10.35 10.62 28.99
N ALA A 69 -11.32 11.54 28.98
CA ALA A 69 -11.09 12.88 28.44
C ALA A 69 -10.69 13.73 29.64
N SER A 70 -9.40 14.09 29.72
CA SER A 70 -8.87 15.12 30.62
C SER A 70 -9.41 16.49 30.26
#